data_AF-A0A5J4PAS8-F1
#
_entry.id   AF-A0A5J4PAS8-F1
#
_cell.length_a   1.000
_cell.length_b   1.000
_cell.length_c   1.000
_cell.angle_alpha   90.00
_cell.angle_beta   90.00
_cell.angle_gamma   90.00
#
_symmetry.space_group_name_H-M   'P 1'
#
loop_
_entity.id
_entity.type
_entity.pdbx_description
1 polymer ?
#
loop_
_entity_poly.entity_id
_entity_poly.type
_entity_poly.pdbx_seq_one_letter_code
_entity_poly.pdbx_strand_id
1 'polypeptide(L)'
;MNTNSNLYTIIYASVIVVIVAFVLAFTSSALKDRQEKNVELDKMKQILSALKVDIKGQDAQALYAKYVKQDIIINSEGTTTGEEGGFNLVLKEELNKKLSERKLAIYVCEIDGQTKYVFPLYGQGLWGPIWGYVGLNEDKNTIFGAYFSHQGETPGLGAEIATKPFQNNFLGKQIMRNGALTSVAVV
;
A
#
# COMPACT_ATOMS: atom_id res chain seq x y z
N MET A 1 7.49 -53.98 -8.39
CA MET A 1 6.98 -52.96 -7.45
C MET A 1 5.52 -52.73 -7.79
N ASN A 2 4.57 -53.00 -6.88
CA ASN A 2 3.14 -52.82 -7.17
C ASN A 2 2.74 -51.36 -6.90
N THR A 3 2.76 -50.54 -7.95
CA THR A 3 2.51 -49.09 -7.90
C THR A 3 1.07 -48.72 -7.56
N ASN A 4 0.16 -49.71 -7.54
CA ASN A 4 -1.26 -49.53 -7.18
C ASN A 4 -1.57 -49.96 -5.74
N SER A 5 -0.56 -50.31 -4.94
CA SER A 5 -0.79 -50.67 -3.53
C SER A 5 -0.96 -49.41 -2.67
N ASN A 6 -1.94 -49.44 -1.76
CA ASN A 6 -2.22 -48.32 -0.84
C ASN A 6 -0.95 -47.86 -0.08
N LEU A 7 -0.10 -48.80 0.34
CA LEU A 7 1.15 -48.50 1.04
C LEU A 7 2.16 -47.76 0.16
N TYR A 8 2.31 -48.17 -1.11
CA TYR A 8 3.17 -47.48 -2.06
C TYR A 8 2.68 -46.05 -2.30
N THR A 9 1.37 -45.87 -2.51
CA THR A 9 0.76 -44.56 -2.71
C THR A 9 0.97 -43.65 -1.51
N ILE A 10 0.79 -44.16 -0.28
CA ILE A 10 1.00 -43.37 0.95
C ILE A 10 2.46 -42.93 1.06
N ILE A 11 3.43 -43.85 0.92
CA ILE A 11 4.85 -43.54 1.04
C ILE A 11 5.29 -42.55 -0.05
N TYR A 12 4.88 -42.80 -1.30
CA TYR A 12 5.20 -41.92 -2.42
C TYR A 12 4.65 -40.51 -2.21
N ALA A 13 3.38 -40.39 -1.81
CA ALA A 13 2.76 -39.11 -1.50
C ALA A 13 3.48 -38.39 -0.35
N SER A 14 3.81 -39.10 0.74
CA SER A 14 4.55 -38.52 1.88
C SER A 14 5.92 -37.99 1.47
N VAL A 15 6.68 -38.75 0.67
CA VAL A 15 8.01 -38.34 0.19
C VAL A 15 7.89 -37.09 -0.69
N ILE A 16 6.94 -37.06 -1.62
CA ILE A 16 6.73 -35.89 -2.48
C ILE A 16 6.33 -34.66 -1.65
N VAL A 17 5.42 -34.81 -0.69
CA VAL A 17 5.00 -33.69 0.17
C VAL A 17 6.19 -33.13 0.93
N VAL A 18 7.05 -33.97 1.50
CA VAL A 18 8.26 -33.52 2.21
C VAL A 18 9.22 -32.79 1.28
N ILE A 19 9.47 -33.34 0.08
CA ILE A 19 10.37 -32.73 -0.90
C ILE A 19 9.83 -31.36 -1.35
N VAL A 20 8.54 -31.29 -1.72
CA VAL A 20 7.91 -30.05 -2.19
C VAL A 20 7.88 -28.99 -1.08
N ALA A 21 7.53 -29.38 0.15
CA ALA A 21 7.53 -28.47 1.30
C ALA A 21 8.93 -27.93 1.58
N PHE A 22 9.96 -28.79 1.53
CA PHE A 22 11.35 -28.39 1.75
C PHE A 22 11.83 -27.41 0.67
N VAL A 23 11.60 -27.71 -0.61
CA VAL A 23 11.99 -26.84 -1.72
C VAL A 23 11.28 -25.48 -1.63
N LEU A 24 9.98 -25.47 -1.32
CA LEU A 24 9.21 -24.23 -1.17
C LEU A 24 9.72 -23.39 0.01
N ALA A 25 9.94 -24.02 1.16
CA ALA A 25 10.44 -23.35 2.36
C ALA A 25 11.84 -22.79 2.17
N PHE A 26 12.75 -23.58 1.58
CA PHE A 26 14.11 -23.14 1.26
C PHE A 26 14.11 -21.96 0.30
N THR A 27 13.33 -22.05 -0.79
CA THR A 27 13.23 -20.98 -1.79
C THR A 27 12.67 -19.71 -1.17
N SER A 28 11.58 -19.80 -0.41
CA SER A 28 10.97 -18.66 0.29
C SER A 28 11.95 -18.00 1.25
N SER A 29 12.64 -18.78 2.07
CA SER A 29 13.62 -18.27 3.05
C SER A 29 14.82 -17.61 2.38
N ALA A 30 15.35 -18.20 1.28
CA ALA A 30 16.52 -17.67 0.58
C ALA A 30 16.23 -16.34 -0.15
N LEU A 31 14.98 -16.10 -0.53
CA LEU A 31 14.55 -14.91 -1.28
C LEU A 31 13.88 -13.84 -0.40
N LYS A 32 13.61 -14.13 0.87
CA LYS A 32 12.83 -13.28 1.77
C LYS A 32 13.32 -11.84 1.80
N ASP A 33 14.61 -11.61 2.06
CA ASP A 33 15.19 -10.26 2.16
C ASP A 33 15.01 -9.45 0.85
N ARG A 34 15.13 -10.12 -0.31
CA ARG A 34 14.91 -9.48 -1.61
C ARG A 34 13.44 -9.15 -1.84
N GLN A 35 12.54 -10.02 -1.41
CA GLN A 35 11.10 -9.78 -1.50
C GLN A 35 10.69 -8.60 -0.63
N GLU A 36 11.13 -8.58 0.64
CA GLU A 36 10.84 -7.49 1.59
C GLU A 36 11.36 -6.15 1.06
N LYS A 37 12.61 -6.10 0.58
CA LYS A 37 13.16 -4.89 -0.04
C LYS A 37 12.37 -4.43 -1.27
N ASN A 38 11.91 -5.36 -2.10
CA ASN A 38 11.09 -5.02 -3.26
C ASN A 38 9.71 -4.48 -2.86
N VAL A 39 9.10 -5.02 -1.79
CA VAL A 39 7.82 -4.54 -1.25
C VAL A 39 7.99 -3.14 -0.65
N GLU A 40 9.06 -2.88 0.09
CA GLU A 40 9.37 -1.55 0.62
C GLU A 40 9.59 -0.54 -0.51
N LEU A 41 10.40 -0.89 -1.51
CA LEU A 41 10.63 -0.04 -2.67
C LEU A 41 9.34 0.24 -3.44
N ASP A 42 8.48 -0.77 -3.60
CA ASP A 42 7.18 -0.57 -4.23
C ASP A 42 6.30 0.39 -3.42
N LYS A 43 6.22 0.22 -2.09
CA LYS A 43 5.51 1.17 -1.20
C LYS A 43 6.03 2.59 -1.35
N MET A 44 7.35 2.80 -1.37
CA MET A 44 7.96 4.11 -1.61
C MET A 44 7.52 4.69 -2.97
N LYS A 45 7.51 3.88 -4.03
CA LYS A 45 7.06 4.31 -5.36
C LYS A 45 5.59 4.71 -5.39
N GLN A 46 4.73 3.99 -4.67
CA GLN A 46 3.30 4.30 -4.58
C GLN A 46 3.06 5.64 -3.88
N ILE A 47 3.78 5.91 -2.77
CA ILE A 47 3.75 7.20 -2.07
C ILE A 47 4.25 8.34 -2.98
N LEU A 48 5.38 8.13 -3.65
CA LEU A 48 5.94 9.09 -4.62
C LEU A 48 4.99 9.34 -5.81
N SER A 49 4.21 8.34 -6.21
CA SER A 49 3.21 8.49 -7.27
C SER A 49 2.04 9.37 -6.85
N ALA A 50 1.57 9.25 -5.60
CA ALA A 50 0.58 10.17 -5.02
C ALA A 50 1.11 11.60 -4.87
N LEU A 51 2.43 11.74 -4.77
CA LEU A 51 3.17 13.00 -4.82
C LEU A 51 3.50 13.46 -6.25
N LYS A 52 3.00 12.76 -7.28
CA LYS A 52 3.24 13.08 -8.70
C LYS A 52 4.73 13.24 -9.08
N VAL A 53 5.62 12.61 -8.31
CA VAL A 53 7.06 12.59 -8.61
C VAL A 53 7.30 11.62 -9.76
N ASP A 54 8.08 12.02 -10.76
CA ASP A 54 8.51 11.09 -11.80
C ASP A 54 9.62 10.18 -11.27
N ILE A 55 9.40 8.88 -11.36
CA ILE A 55 10.26 7.83 -10.81
C ILE A 55 10.99 7.08 -11.93
N LYS A 56 10.64 7.32 -13.21
CA LYS A 56 11.21 6.55 -14.32
C LYS A 56 12.72 6.69 -14.40
N GLY A 57 13.41 5.55 -14.34
CA GLY A 57 14.88 5.49 -14.42
C GLY A 57 15.63 6.09 -13.23
N GLN A 58 14.93 6.45 -12.15
CA GLN A 58 15.50 7.07 -10.95
C GLN A 58 15.47 6.12 -9.76
N ASP A 59 16.33 6.41 -8.77
CA ASP A 59 16.33 5.68 -7.51
C ASP A 59 15.17 6.13 -6.63
N ALA A 60 14.17 5.26 -6.49
CA ALA A 60 12.98 5.52 -5.67
C ALA A 60 13.31 5.74 -4.20
N GLN A 61 14.34 5.09 -3.66
CA GLN A 61 14.74 5.26 -2.26
C GLN A 61 15.34 6.64 -2.03
N ALA A 62 16.20 7.10 -2.95
CA ALA A 62 16.77 8.45 -2.89
C ALA A 62 15.69 9.53 -3.06
N LEU A 63 14.75 9.34 -3.99
CA LEU A 63 13.62 10.25 -4.16
C LEU A 63 12.71 10.27 -2.93
N TYR A 64 12.42 9.10 -2.34
CA TYR A 64 11.62 9.02 -1.12
C TYR A 64 12.28 9.80 0.01
N ALA A 65 13.57 9.58 0.28
CA ALA A 65 14.32 10.33 1.30
C ALA A 65 14.41 11.83 1.02
N LYS A 66 14.39 12.23 -0.27
CA LYS A 66 14.39 13.64 -0.67
C LYS A 66 13.05 14.31 -0.34
N TYR A 67 11.93 13.69 -0.69
CA TYR A 67 10.60 14.31 -0.66
C TYR A 67 9.81 14.03 0.61
N VAL A 68 9.95 12.84 1.21
CA VAL A 68 9.26 12.45 2.44
C VAL A 68 10.16 12.80 3.62
N LYS A 69 9.69 13.72 4.47
CA LYS A 69 10.46 14.26 5.59
C LYS A 69 10.20 13.52 6.89
N GLN A 70 8.95 13.11 7.10
CA GLN A 70 8.51 12.41 8.32
C GLN A 70 7.39 11.42 8.00
N ASP A 71 7.35 10.31 8.74
CA ASP A 71 6.30 9.29 8.71
C ASP A 71 5.63 9.17 10.09
N ILE A 72 4.86 10.19 10.43
CA ILE A 72 4.21 10.30 11.74
C ILE A 72 3.07 9.29 11.90
N ILE A 73 2.77 8.97 13.16
CA ILE A 73 1.64 8.12 13.56
C ILE A 73 0.66 8.96 14.37
N ILE A 74 -0.59 8.97 13.96
CA ILE A 74 -1.70 9.59 14.69
C ILE A 74 -2.71 8.55 15.20
N ASN A 75 -3.50 8.93 16.21
CA ASN A 75 -4.65 8.17 16.67
C ASN A 75 -5.96 8.66 16.01
N SER A 76 -7.10 8.09 16.42
CA SER A 76 -8.43 8.46 15.91
C SER A 76 -8.84 9.89 16.23
N GLU A 77 -8.24 10.51 17.24
CA GLU A 77 -8.51 11.89 17.67
C GLU A 77 -7.65 12.91 16.90
N GLY A 78 -6.71 12.45 16.06
CA GLY A 78 -5.81 13.31 15.30
C GLY A 78 -4.57 13.76 16.08
N THR A 79 -4.31 13.17 17.24
CA THR A 79 -3.12 13.44 18.06
C THR A 79 -1.94 12.59 17.59
N THR A 80 -0.78 13.20 17.43
CA THR A 80 0.47 12.50 17.12
C THR A 80 0.88 11.62 18.31
N THR A 81 1.06 10.33 18.05
CA THR A 81 1.47 9.31 19.04
C THR A 81 2.86 8.74 18.76
N GLY A 82 3.42 9.04 17.58
CA GLY A 82 4.80 8.74 17.21
C GLY A 82 5.26 9.66 16.09
N GLU A 83 6.50 10.13 16.16
CA GLU A 83 7.08 11.03 15.14
C GLU A 83 7.69 10.26 13.95
N GLU A 84 7.93 8.95 14.11
CA GLU A 84 8.48 8.06 13.10
C GLU A 84 7.83 6.66 13.17
N GLY A 85 8.01 5.87 12.12
CA GLY A 85 7.60 4.47 12.06
C GLY A 85 6.27 4.22 11.37
N GLY A 86 5.60 5.26 10.89
CA GLY A 86 4.40 5.15 10.05
C GLY A 86 4.62 4.33 8.78
N PHE A 87 5.85 4.28 8.25
CA PHE A 87 6.19 3.47 7.09
C PHE A 87 6.06 1.96 7.35
N ASN A 88 6.29 1.48 8.57
CA ASN A 88 6.19 0.04 8.87
C ASN A 88 4.77 -0.40 9.24
N LEU A 89 3.84 0.55 9.33
CA LEU A 89 2.47 0.29 9.72
C LEU A 89 1.65 -0.33 8.57
N VAL A 90 0.95 -1.42 8.89
CA VAL A 90 0.07 -2.14 7.95
C VAL A 90 -1.37 -1.71 8.19
N LEU A 91 -1.88 -0.79 7.35
CA LEU A 91 -3.20 -0.18 7.55
C LEU A 91 -4.34 -1.22 7.64
N LYS A 92 -4.25 -2.31 6.86
CA LYS A 92 -5.20 -3.43 6.93
C LYS A 92 -5.34 -4.00 8.35
N GLU A 93 -4.23 -4.18 9.05
CA GLU A 93 -4.21 -4.74 10.40
C GLU A 93 -4.77 -3.73 11.41
N GLU A 94 -4.44 -2.45 11.25
CA GLU A 94 -4.95 -1.37 12.09
C GLU A 94 -6.47 -1.20 11.94
N LEU A 95 -7.02 -1.36 10.73
CA LEU A 95 -8.46 -1.27 10.49
C LEU A 95 -9.26 -2.40 11.18
N ASN A 96 -8.63 -3.55 11.47
CA ASN A 96 -9.27 -4.64 12.24
C ASN A 96 -9.35 -4.35 13.75
N LYS A 97 -8.66 -3.32 14.24
CA LYS A 97 -8.72 -2.91 15.64
C LYS A 97 -9.88 -1.95 15.91
N LYS A 98 -10.23 -1.80 17.18
CA LYS A 98 -11.17 -0.76 17.64
C LYS A 98 -10.63 0.62 17.27
N LEU A 99 -11.53 1.55 16.94
CA LEU A 99 -11.17 2.89 16.48
C LEU A 99 -10.15 3.59 17.42
N SER A 100 -10.38 3.52 18.73
CA SER A 100 -9.53 4.11 19.77
C SER A 100 -8.13 3.50 19.90
N GLU A 101 -7.89 2.33 19.31
CA GLU A 101 -6.61 1.60 19.36
C GLU A 101 -5.87 1.69 18.01
N ARG A 102 -6.47 2.31 17.00
CA ARG A 102 -5.88 2.39 15.66
C ARG A 102 -4.74 3.36 15.65
N LYS A 103 -3.63 2.93 15.05
CA LYS A 103 -2.54 3.79 14.65
C LYS A 103 -2.69 4.09 13.15
N LEU A 104 -2.58 5.35 12.76
CA LEU A 104 -2.73 5.78 11.37
C LEU A 104 -1.48 6.55 10.94
N ALA A 105 -0.85 6.11 9.86
CA ALA A 105 0.33 6.76 9.33
C ALA A 105 -0.03 7.98 8.48
N ILE A 106 0.75 9.05 8.61
CA ILE A 106 0.73 10.21 7.71
C ILE A 106 2.16 10.48 7.29
N TYR A 107 2.37 10.64 5.98
CA TYR A 107 3.68 11.03 5.47
C TYR A 107 3.69 12.54 5.21
N VAL A 108 4.52 13.27 5.95
CA VAL A 108 4.73 14.70 5.75
C VAL A 108 5.84 14.87 4.73
N CYS A 109 5.49 15.53 3.63
CA CYS A 109 6.33 15.63 2.44
C CYS A 109 6.54 17.10 2.07
N GLU A 110 7.63 17.39 1.36
CA GLU A 110 7.93 18.73 0.87
C GLU A 110 8.23 18.67 -0.63
N ILE A 111 7.46 19.42 -1.43
CA ILE A 111 7.63 19.52 -2.88
C ILE A 111 7.66 20.99 -3.25
N ASP A 112 8.75 21.42 -3.90
CA ASP A 112 8.95 22.79 -4.35
C ASP A 112 8.69 23.84 -3.24
N GLY A 113 9.13 23.53 -2.02
CA GLY A 113 8.94 24.37 -0.83
C GLY A 113 7.54 24.36 -0.23
N GLN A 114 6.61 23.54 -0.74
CA GLN A 114 5.26 23.38 -0.21
C GLN A 114 5.10 22.06 0.54
N THR A 115 4.50 22.12 1.72
CA THR A 115 4.16 20.93 2.50
C THR A 115 3.00 20.18 1.85
N LYS A 116 3.13 18.86 1.73
CA LYS A 116 2.08 17.93 1.30
C LYS A 116 1.91 16.83 2.34
N TYR A 117 0.70 16.34 2.49
CA TYR A 117 0.37 15.27 3.43
C TYR A 117 -0.15 14.06 2.68
N VAL A 118 0.54 12.92 2.77
CA VAL A 118 0.09 11.68 2.11
C VAL A 118 -0.56 10.76 3.12
N PHE A 119 -1.78 10.31 2.80
CA PHE A 119 -2.58 9.41 3.61
C PHE A 119 -2.70 8.06 2.92
N PRO A 120 -2.33 6.95 3.58
CA PRO A 120 -2.60 5.61 3.06
C PRO A 120 -4.10 5.31 3.12
N LEU A 121 -4.60 4.63 2.10
CA LEU A 121 -5.98 4.20 1.97
C LEU A 121 -6.03 2.69 1.81
N TYR A 122 -7.07 2.08 2.35
CA TYR A 122 -7.32 0.65 2.20
C TYR A 122 -8.83 0.41 2.17
N GLY A 123 -9.26 -0.52 1.33
CA GLY A 123 -10.66 -0.87 1.15
C GLY A 123 -10.84 -2.24 0.51
N GLN A 124 -12.11 -2.59 0.28
CA GLN A 124 -12.52 -3.84 -0.33
C GLN A 124 -13.10 -3.55 -1.72
N GLY A 125 -12.49 -4.15 -2.76
CA GLY A 125 -13.03 -4.20 -4.11
C GLY A 125 -13.96 -5.41 -4.28
N LEU A 126 -14.33 -5.71 -5.54
CA LEU A 126 -15.23 -6.83 -5.83
C LEU A 126 -14.55 -8.17 -5.63
N TRP A 127 -13.30 -8.31 -6.06
CA TRP A 127 -12.56 -9.57 -6.08
C TRP A 127 -11.45 -9.63 -5.04
N GLY A 128 -11.04 -8.49 -4.51
CA GLY A 128 -9.98 -8.45 -3.52
C GLY A 128 -9.80 -7.08 -2.88
N PRO A 129 -8.77 -6.93 -2.04
CA PRO A 129 -8.45 -5.65 -1.45
C PRO A 129 -7.97 -4.65 -2.51
N ILE A 130 -8.38 -3.40 -2.29
CA ILE A 130 -7.89 -2.23 -2.98
C ILE A 130 -7.19 -1.33 -1.97
N TRP A 131 -6.19 -0.60 -2.41
CA TRP A 131 -5.48 0.35 -1.56
C TRP A 131 -5.03 1.55 -2.38
N GLY A 132 -4.51 2.55 -1.69
CA GLY A 132 -4.02 3.73 -2.35
C GLY A 132 -3.30 4.68 -1.42
N TYR A 133 -2.91 5.81 -1.98
CA TYR A 133 -2.32 6.93 -1.29
C TYR A 133 -2.92 8.21 -1.86
N VAL A 134 -3.41 9.08 -0.99
CA VAL A 134 -3.90 10.42 -1.38
C VAL A 134 -2.97 11.46 -0.78
N GLY A 135 -2.37 12.26 -1.65
CA GLY A 135 -1.61 13.45 -1.27
C GLY A 135 -2.52 14.67 -1.22
N LEU A 136 -2.56 15.36 -0.09
CA LEU A 136 -3.24 16.63 0.10
C LEU A 136 -2.24 17.78 0.10
N ASN A 137 -2.70 18.96 -0.32
CA ASN A 137 -1.97 20.22 -0.17
C ASN A 137 -1.86 20.63 1.32
N GLU A 138 -1.13 21.72 1.57
CA GLU A 138 -0.94 22.29 2.90
C GLU A 138 -2.25 22.67 3.61
N ASP A 139 -3.30 22.96 2.83
CA ASP A 139 -4.66 23.20 3.31
C ASP A 139 -5.36 21.95 3.91
N LYS A 140 -4.72 20.77 3.81
CA LYS A 140 -5.24 19.46 4.25
C LYS A 140 -6.63 19.15 3.67
N ASN A 141 -6.96 19.72 2.52
CA ASN A 141 -8.27 19.60 1.90
C ASN A 141 -8.19 19.31 0.41
N THR A 142 -7.37 20.08 -0.32
CA THR A 142 -7.27 19.96 -1.78
C THR A 142 -6.33 18.82 -2.15
N ILE A 143 -6.82 17.87 -2.94
CA ILE A 143 -6.05 16.72 -3.43
C ILE A 143 -4.99 17.20 -4.41
N PHE A 144 -3.73 17.01 -4.03
CA PHE A 144 -2.55 17.24 -4.85
C PHE A 144 -2.32 16.11 -5.86
N GLY A 145 -2.55 14.87 -5.41
CA GLY A 145 -2.36 13.66 -6.20
C GLY A 145 -2.99 12.45 -5.53
N ALA A 146 -3.26 11.42 -6.32
CA ALA A 146 -3.82 10.18 -5.84
C ALA A 146 -3.15 9.02 -6.58
N TYR A 147 -2.96 7.92 -5.87
CA TYR A 147 -2.53 6.65 -6.40
C TYR A 147 -3.45 5.57 -5.87
N PHE A 148 -3.92 4.66 -6.73
CA PHE A 148 -4.71 3.51 -6.33
C PHE A 148 -4.12 2.25 -6.95
N SER A 149 -4.30 1.13 -6.27
CA SER A 149 -3.92 -0.20 -6.75
C SER A 149 -4.83 -1.26 -6.13
N HIS A 150 -4.66 -2.50 -6.58
CA HIS A 150 -5.51 -3.62 -6.22
C HIS A 150 -4.72 -4.93 -6.26
N GLN A 151 -5.24 -5.95 -5.56
CA GLN A 151 -4.60 -7.27 -5.56
C GLN A 151 -4.98 -8.09 -6.81
N GLY A 152 -6.19 -7.92 -7.33
CA GLY A 152 -6.70 -8.83 -8.39
C GLY A 152 -8.02 -8.43 -9.02
N GLU A 153 -8.34 -7.13 -9.09
CA GLU A 153 -9.49 -6.66 -9.85
C GLU A 153 -9.33 -6.96 -11.35
N THR A 154 -10.46 -7.05 -12.07
CA THR A 154 -10.48 -7.50 -13.46
C THR A 154 -9.89 -6.44 -14.41
N PRO A 155 -8.91 -6.78 -15.28
CA PRO A 155 -8.40 -5.91 -16.33
C PRO A 155 -9.50 -5.34 -17.24
N GLY A 156 -9.45 -4.04 -17.54
CA GLY A 156 -10.45 -3.34 -18.35
C GLY A 156 -11.75 -2.98 -17.61
N LEU A 157 -11.87 -3.34 -16.31
CA LEU A 157 -12.99 -2.99 -15.44
C LEU A 157 -12.47 -2.37 -14.13
N GLY A 158 -12.46 -3.14 -13.03
CA GLY A 158 -12.03 -2.65 -11.72
C GLY A 158 -10.53 -2.34 -11.66
N ALA A 159 -9.71 -2.98 -12.50
CA ALA A 159 -8.28 -2.69 -12.55
C ALA A 159 -7.95 -1.29 -13.08
N GLU A 160 -8.91 -0.63 -13.74
CA GLU A 160 -8.72 0.71 -14.30
C GLU A 160 -8.43 1.76 -13.24
N ILE A 161 -8.73 1.49 -11.95
CA ILE A 161 -8.36 2.38 -10.84
C ILE A 161 -6.85 2.61 -10.74
N ALA A 162 -6.02 1.66 -11.19
CA ALA A 162 -4.57 1.76 -11.18
C ALA A 162 -4.00 2.63 -12.31
N THR A 163 -4.86 3.10 -13.22
CA THR A 163 -4.44 3.87 -14.40
C THR A 163 -4.38 5.37 -14.11
N LYS A 164 -3.51 6.07 -14.83
CA LYS A 164 -3.41 7.54 -14.73
C LYS A 164 -4.71 8.27 -15.07
N PRO A 165 -5.47 7.91 -16.13
CA PRO A 165 -6.74 8.57 -16.42
C PRO A 165 -7.70 8.55 -15.23
N PHE A 166 -7.86 7.41 -14.55
CA PHE A 166 -8.72 7.33 -13.37
C PHE A 166 -8.16 8.16 -12.21
N GLN A 167 -6.89 7.99 -11.86
CA GLN A 167 -6.25 8.70 -10.74
C GLN A 167 -6.24 10.22 -10.93
N ASN A 168 -6.09 10.69 -12.16
CA ASN A 168 -6.08 12.13 -12.47
C ASN A 168 -7.43 12.80 -12.26
N ASN A 169 -8.53 12.04 -12.23
CA ASN A 169 -9.85 12.59 -11.91
C ASN A 169 -9.89 13.21 -10.51
N PHE A 170 -9.00 12.85 -9.59
CA PHE A 170 -9.01 13.35 -8.21
C PHE A 170 -8.29 14.68 -8.04
N LEU A 171 -7.46 15.09 -9.00
CA LEU A 171 -6.61 16.28 -8.89
C LEU A 171 -7.44 17.56 -8.67
N GLY A 172 -7.06 18.34 -7.66
CA GLY A 172 -7.69 19.61 -7.33
C GLY A 172 -9.07 19.49 -6.66
N LYS A 173 -9.61 18.29 -6.46
CA LYS A 173 -10.85 18.10 -5.71
C LYS A 173 -10.61 18.30 -4.21
N GLN A 174 -11.65 18.72 -3.49
CA GLN A 174 -11.62 18.95 -2.06
C GLN A 174 -12.35 17.82 -1.32
N ILE A 175 -11.78 17.35 -0.21
CA ILE A 175 -12.36 16.29 0.61
C ILE A 175 -13.35 16.84 1.67
N MET A 176 -13.30 18.14 1.95
CA MET A 176 -14.18 18.82 2.89
C MET A 176 -15.02 19.89 2.17
N ARG A 177 -16.27 20.06 2.60
CA ARG A 177 -17.16 21.17 2.23
C ARG A 177 -17.78 21.78 3.47
N ASN A 178 -17.76 23.11 3.58
CA ASN A 178 -18.31 23.86 4.71
C ASN A 178 -17.81 23.36 6.09
N GLY A 179 -16.53 22.96 6.16
CA GLY A 179 -15.92 22.43 7.39
C GLY A 179 -16.29 20.99 7.74
N ALA A 180 -17.11 20.31 6.93
CA ALA A 180 -17.45 18.90 7.11
C ALA A 180 -16.71 18.03 6.10
N LEU A 181 -16.23 16.85 6.54
CA LEU A 181 -15.67 15.84 5.64
C LEU A 181 -16.79 15.25 4.76
N THR A 182 -16.67 15.44 3.45
CA THR A 182 -17.61 14.91 2.45
C THR A 182 -17.00 13.84 1.55
N SER A 183 -15.68 13.65 1.61
CA SER A 183 -14.93 12.83 0.67
C SER A 183 -15.13 13.28 -0.80
N VAL A 184 -14.66 12.49 -1.74
CA VAL A 184 -14.80 12.71 -3.19
C VAL A 184 -15.61 11.58 -3.79
N ALA A 185 -16.76 11.93 -4.39
CA ALA A 185 -17.49 11.03 -5.27
C ALA A 185 -16.90 11.11 -6.69
N VAL A 186 -16.70 9.95 -7.32
CA VAL A 186 -16.42 9.83 -8.74
C VAL A 186 -17.77 9.57 -9.41
N VAL A 187 -18.19 10.48 -10.30
CA VAL A 187 -19.43 10.39 -11.09
C VAL A 187 -19.04 10.31 -12.56
#